data_AF-W7Y831-F1
#
_entry.id   AF-W7Y831-F1
#
_cell.length_a   1.000
_cell.length_b   1.000
_cell.length_c   1.000
_cell.angle_alpha   90.00
_cell.angle_beta   90.00
_cell.angle_gamma   90.00
#
_symmetry.space_group_name_H-M   'P 1'
#
loop_
_entity.id
_entity.type
_entity.pdbx_description
1 polymer ?
#
loop_
_entity_poly.entity_id
_entity_poly.type
_entity_poly.pdbx_seq_one_letter_code
_entity_poly.pdbx_strand_id
1 'polypeptide(L)'
;MSSRNDVKIGLFIVIAGIVILLGKLGVFGFLGRTLWPLIILIPGLLLHALFFANRARASVLLPGGILTVYGLLFGLCNISGWHLFSYVWPALIVGIAVGLYEYYWFEHPRPTGILPIAIVVGLLSIVLFFFSLLHTGAIYFIAALLIITGIWLIAGKGKSKNGKWSSGW
;
A
#
# COMPACT_ATOMS: atom_id res chain seq x y z
N MET A 1 3.38 -1.07 -59.08
CA MET A 1 3.14 -1.96 -57.92
C MET A 1 3.63 -1.25 -56.65
N SER A 2 2.87 -0.28 -56.15
CA SER A 2 3.15 0.31 -54.84
C SER A 2 1.85 0.90 -54.32
N SER A 3 1.26 0.31 -53.30
CA SER A 3 0.04 0.89 -52.72
C SER A 3 -0.18 0.55 -51.26
N ARG A 4 0.37 -0.57 -50.76
CA ARG A 4 0.18 -0.95 -49.35
C ARG A 4 1.29 -0.47 -48.42
N ASN A 5 2.53 -0.38 -48.89
CA ASN A 5 3.64 0.09 -48.06
C ASN A 5 3.70 1.63 -48.00
N ASP A 6 3.46 2.31 -49.11
CA ASP A 6 3.43 3.79 -49.12
C ASP A 6 2.28 4.35 -48.28
N VAL A 7 1.11 3.71 -48.31
CA VAL A 7 -0.03 4.08 -47.43
C VAL A 7 0.29 3.80 -45.95
N LYS A 8 0.99 2.70 -45.63
CA LYS A 8 1.44 2.42 -44.25
C LYS A 8 2.48 3.44 -43.77
N ILE A 9 3.40 3.84 -44.63
CA ILE A 9 4.45 4.82 -44.32
C ILE A 9 3.83 6.21 -44.16
N GLY A 10 2.93 6.62 -45.07
CA GLY A 10 2.18 7.87 -44.95
C GLY A 10 1.33 7.92 -43.67
N LEU A 11 0.63 6.82 -43.35
CA LEU A 11 -0.12 6.69 -42.11
C LEU A 11 0.78 6.79 -40.87
N PHE A 12 1.97 6.17 -40.90
CA PHE A 12 2.94 6.26 -39.82
C PHE A 12 3.41 7.71 -39.59
N ILE A 13 3.68 8.46 -40.67
CA ILE A 13 4.09 9.87 -40.59
C ILE A 13 2.97 10.74 -40.03
N VAL A 14 1.72 10.52 -40.44
CA VAL A 14 0.55 11.24 -39.91
C VAL A 14 0.36 10.96 -38.42
N ILE A 15 0.45 9.68 -38.00
CA ILE A 15 0.37 9.31 -36.58
C ILE A 15 1.51 9.95 -35.79
N ALA A 16 2.74 9.92 -36.30
CA ALA A 16 3.89 10.56 -35.66
C ALA A 16 3.71 12.08 -35.52
N GLY A 17 3.18 12.75 -36.55
CA GLY A 17 2.87 14.18 -36.51
C GLY A 17 1.79 14.54 -35.48
N ILE A 18 0.72 13.75 -35.40
CA ILE A 18 -0.34 13.90 -34.39
C ILE A 18 0.22 13.69 -32.98
N VAL A 19 1.05 12.67 -32.78
CA VAL A 19 1.74 12.41 -31.51
C VAL A 19 2.60 13.61 -31.11
N ILE A 20 3.45 14.12 -32.00
CA ILE A 20 4.31 15.28 -31.68
C ILE A 20 3.47 16.53 -31.34
N LEU A 21 2.38 16.79 -32.07
CA LEU A 21 1.46 17.89 -31.79
C LEU A 21 0.76 17.75 -30.44
N LEU A 22 0.26 16.55 -30.11
CA LEU A 22 -0.32 16.23 -28.80
C LEU A 22 0.69 16.40 -27.67
N GLY A 23 1.96 16.07 -27.91
CA GLY A 23 3.04 16.32 -26.97
C GLY A 23 3.29 17.80 -26.73
N LYS A 24 3.29 18.62 -27.79
CA LYS A 24 3.46 20.07 -27.67
C LYS A 24 2.28 20.76 -26.99
N LEU A 25 1.07 20.21 -27.13
CA LEU A 25 -0.14 20.65 -26.42
C LEU A 25 -0.13 20.27 -24.93
N GLY A 26 0.91 19.58 -24.44
CA GLY A 26 1.02 19.17 -23.05
C GLY A 26 0.11 18.01 -22.67
N VAL A 27 -0.56 17.39 -23.64
CA VAL A 27 -1.48 16.26 -23.41
C VAL A 27 -0.72 15.08 -22.81
N PHE A 28 0.50 14.77 -23.26
CA PHE A 28 1.33 13.74 -22.62
C PHE A 28 1.79 14.11 -21.21
N GLY A 29 2.02 15.40 -20.92
CA GLY A 29 2.37 15.86 -19.58
C GLY A 29 1.19 15.85 -18.61
N PHE A 30 -0.03 16.12 -19.12
CA PHE A 30 -1.27 16.03 -18.35
C PHE A 30 -1.71 14.58 -18.13
N LEU A 31 -1.69 13.76 -19.18
CA LEU A 31 -1.96 12.32 -19.11
C LEU A 31 -0.92 11.62 -18.23
N GLY A 32 0.36 11.94 -18.38
CA GLY A 32 1.42 11.39 -17.53
C GLY A 32 1.19 11.71 -16.06
N ARG A 33 0.88 12.98 -15.72
CA ARG A 33 0.57 13.36 -14.33
C ARG A 33 -0.74 12.80 -13.81
N THR A 34 -1.76 12.62 -14.65
CA THR A 34 -3.09 12.15 -14.19
C THR A 34 -3.18 10.63 -14.14
N LEU A 35 -2.61 9.95 -15.14
CA LEU A 35 -2.76 8.51 -15.37
C LEU A 35 -1.61 7.66 -14.81
N TRP A 36 -0.49 8.23 -14.37
CA TRP A 36 0.58 7.41 -13.80
C TRP A 36 0.14 6.52 -12.61
N PRO A 37 -0.78 6.92 -11.71
CA PRO A 37 -1.21 6.04 -10.63
C PRO A 37 -2.01 4.84 -11.16
N LEU A 38 -2.72 5.01 -12.28
CA LEU A 38 -3.44 3.93 -12.96
C LEU A 38 -2.49 2.89 -13.52
N ILE A 39 -1.30 3.28 -13.98
CA ILE A 39 -0.27 2.33 -14.46
C ILE A 39 0.18 1.38 -13.34
N ILE A 40 0.12 1.83 -12.07
CA ILE A 40 0.43 1.01 -10.88
C ILE A 40 -0.81 0.25 -10.41
N LEU A 41 -1.98 0.89 -10.43
CA LEU A 41 -3.23 0.32 -9.95
C LEU A 41 -3.74 -0.83 -10.84
N ILE A 42 -3.65 -0.68 -12.16
CA ILE A 42 -4.10 -1.67 -13.15
C ILE A 42 -3.42 -3.04 -12.94
N PRO A 43 -2.09 -3.15 -12.87
CA PRO A 43 -1.46 -4.44 -12.62
C PRO A 43 -1.83 -4.98 -11.24
N GLY A 44 -1.95 -4.15 -10.20
CA GLY A 44 -2.45 -4.60 -8.90
C GLY A 44 -3.82 -5.26 -8.96
N LEU A 45 -4.79 -4.59 -9.60
CA LEU A 45 -6.14 -5.10 -9.83
C LEU A 45 -6.15 -6.35 -10.71
N LEU A 46 -5.29 -6.39 -11.74
CA LEU A 46 -5.16 -7.55 -12.62
C LEU A 46 -4.67 -8.77 -11.87
N LEU A 47 -3.71 -8.62 -10.96
CA LEU A 47 -3.21 -9.70 -10.10
C LEU A 47 -4.31 -10.23 -9.18
N HIS A 48 -5.14 -9.35 -8.60
CA HIS A 48 -6.34 -9.77 -7.86
C HIS A 48 -7.32 -10.51 -8.76
N ALA A 49 -7.63 -9.97 -9.94
CA ALA A 49 -8.56 -10.59 -10.88
C ALA A 49 -8.08 -11.99 -11.34
N LEU A 50 -6.77 -12.16 -11.59
CA LEU A 50 -6.17 -13.45 -11.94
C LEU A 50 -6.28 -14.47 -10.79
N PHE A 51 -6.14 -14.00 -9.55
CA PHE A 51 -6.35 -14.84 -8.38
C PHE A 51 -7.82 -15.27 -8.23
N PHE A 52 -8.78 -14.33 -8.29
CA PHE A 52 -10.21 -14.65 -8.21
C PHE A 52 -10.70 -15.49 -9.40
N ALA A 53 -10.07 -15.37 -10.56
CA ALA A 53 -10.30 -16.24 -11.72
C ALA A 53 -9.70 -17.65 -11.55
N ASN A 54 -9.10 -17.96 -10.38
CA ASN A 54 -8.44 -19.21 -10.06
C ASN A 54 -7.28 -19.56 -11.04
N ARG A 55 -6.69 -18.53 -11.66
CA ARG A 55 -5.59 -18.65 -12.64
C ARG A 55 -4.22 -18.38 -12.02
N ALA A 56 -4.16 -17.93 -10.77
CA ALA A 56 -2.92 -17.57 -10.09
C ALA A 56 -2.85 -18.17 -8.68
N ARG A 57 -1.61 -18.37 -8.20
CA ARG A 57 -1.32 -18.83 -6.83
C ARG A 57 -1.51 -17.67 -5.85
N ALA A 58 -1.74 -17.99 -4.57
CA ALA A 58 -1.96 -16.97 -3.55
C ALA A 58 -0.73 -16.04 -3.34
N SER A 59 0.48 -16.47 -3.72
CA SER A 59 1.67 -15.61 -3.84
C SER A 59 1.52 -14.38 -4.72
N VAL A 60 0.53 -14.36 -5.63
CA VAL A 60 0.25 -13.23 -6.52
C VAL A 60 -0.59 -12.13 -5.83
N LEU A 61 -1.32 -12.43 -4.76
CA LEU A 61 -2.02 -11.40 -3.98
C LEU A 61 -1.06 -10.52 -3.20
N LEU A 62 0.13 -11.02 -2.83
CA LEU A 62 1.08 -10.23 -2.06
C LEU A 62 1.54 -8.97 -2.84
N PRO A 63 2.06 -9.08 -4.09
CA PRO A 63 2.30 -7.91 -4.91
C PRO A 63 0.99 -7.23 -5.35
N GLY A 64 -0.10 -7.97 -5.53
CA GLY A 64 -1.43 -7.42 -5.87
C GLY A 64 -1.94 -6.40 -4.85
N GLY A 65 -1.99 -6.76 -3.57
CA GLY A 65 -2.42 -5.91 -2.47
C GLY A 65 -1.52 -4.68 -2.28
N ILE A 66 -0.21 -4.85 -2.45
CA ILE A 66 0.74 -3.73 -2.40
C ILE A 66 0.47 -2.74 -3.55
N LEU A 67 0.39 -3.25 -4.78
CA LEU A 67 0.17 -2.43 -5.98
C LEU A 67 -1.19 -1.74 -5.97
N THR A 68 -2.24 -2.40 -5.47
CA THR A 68 -3.58 -1.80 -5.37
C THR A 68 -3.60 -0.67 -4.36
N VAL A 69 -3.07 -0.87 -3.15
CA VAL A 69 -2.99 0.18 -2.13
C VAL A 69 -2.12 1.34 -2.59
N TYR A 70 -1.00 1.07 -3.25
CA TYR A 70 -0.10 2.12 -3.75
C TYR A 70 -0.75 2.92 -4.88
N GLY A 71 -1.37 2.23 -5.84
CA GLY A 71 -2.12 2.85 -6.93
C GLY A 71 -3.24 3.75 -6.42
N LEU A 72 -3.99 3.31 -5.40
CA LEU A 72 -5.02 4.12 -4.74
C LEU A 72 -4.42 5.34 -4.03
N LEU A 73 -3.36 5.15 -3.25
CA LEU A 73 -2.69 6.20 -2.48
C LEU A 73 -2.17 7.30 -3.41
N PHE A 74 -1.47 6.90 -4.48
CA PHE A 74 -0.95 7.81 -5.47
C PHE A 74 -2.06 8.48 -6.29
N GLY A 75 -3.15 7.77 -6.60
CA GLY A 75 -4.33 8.35 -7.22
C GLY A 75 -4.97 9.43 -6.34
N LEU A 76 -5.11 9.14 -5.04
CA LEU A 76 -5.65 10.07 -4.06
C LEU A 76 -4.77 11.32 -3.89
N CYS A 77 -3.45 11.14 -3.79
CA CYS A 77 -2.50 12.26 -3.73
C CYS A 77 -2.51 13.10 -5.01
N ASN A 78 -2.77 12.48 -6.15
CA ASN A 78 -2.85 13.19 -7.42
C ASN A 78 -4.11 14.06 -7.53
N ILE A 79 -5.25 13.60 -7.01
CA ILE A 79 -6.52 14.34 -7.01
C ILE A 79 -6.55 15.40 -5.89
N SER A 80 -6.11 15.03 -4.69
CA SER A 80 -6.19 15.89 -3.48
C SER A 80 -4.98 16.83 -3.33
N GLY A 81 -3.94 16.63 -4.15
CA GLY A 81 -2.69 17.35 -4.07
C GLY A 81 -1.61 16.60 -3.29
N TRP A 82 -0.37 16.76 -3.74
CA TRP A 82 0.81 16.07 -3.20
C TRP A 82 1.14 16.43 -1.74
N HIS A 83 0.55 17.48 -1.20
CA HIS A 83 0.65 17.82 0.22
C HIS A 83 0.04 16.72 1.12
N LEU A 84 -0.98 16.00 0.64
CA LEU A 84 -1.55 14.87 1.39
C LEU A 84 -0.52 13.76 1.62
N PHE A 85 0.46 13.59 0.72
CA PHE A 85 1.46 12.55 0.82
C PHE A 85 2.25 12.62 2.14
N SER A 86 2.51 13.84 2.63
CA SER A 86 3.15 14.05 3.93
C SER A 86 2.37 13.46 5.10
N TYR A 87 1.04 13.30 4.97
CA TYR A 87 0.19 12.68 5.98
C TYR A 87 -0.02 11.19 5.72
N VAL A 88 -0.25 10.81 4.45
CA VAL A 88 -0.64 9.44 4.07
C VAL A 88 0.53 8.51 3.73
N TRP A 89 1.80 8.95 3.80
CA TRP A 89 2.96 8.09 3.53
C TRP A 89 2.96 6.73 4.27
N PRO A 90 2.43 6.59 5.50
CA PRO A 90 2.42 5.30 6.19
C PRO A 90 1.44 4.31 5.56
N ALA A 91 0.50 4.78 4.73
CA ALA A 91 -0.34 3.89 3.94
C ALA A 91 0.47 3.06 2.91
N LEU A 92 1.73 3.42 2.61
CA LEU A 92 2.66 2.53 1.92
C LEU A 92 2.98 1.27 2.77
N ILE A 93 3.20 1.44 4.07
CA ILE A 93 3.45 0.30 4.96
C ILE A 93 2.14 -0.49 5.16
N VAL A 94 0.97 0.18 5.14
CA VAL A 94 -0.34 -0.49 5.12
C VAL A 94 -0.46 -1.38 3.88
N GLY A 95 -0.05 -0.93 2.70
CA GLY A 95 -0.07 -1.75 1.49
C GLY A 95 0.70 -3.05 1.63
N ILE A 96 1.86 -3.02 2.28
CA ILE A 96 2.66 -4.22 2.60
C ILE A 96 1.91 -5.11 3.59
N ALA A 97 1.33 -4.54 4.65
CA ALA A 97 0.55 -5.28 5.63
C ALA A 97 -0.68 -5.96 5.00
N VAL A 98 -1.40 -5.26 4.11
CA VAL A 98 -2.57 -5.76 3.39
C VAL A 98 -2.17 -6.90 2.45
N GLY A 99 -1.11 -6.72 1.65
CA GLY A 99 -0.63 -7.79 0.77
C GLY A 99 -0.19 -9.05 1.54
N LEU A 100 0.47 -8.89 2.69
CA LEU A 100 0.83 -10.01 3.59
C LEU A 100 -0.41 -10.66 4.23
N TYR A 101 -1.40 -9.86 4.61
CA TYR A 101 -2.64 -10.34 5.22
C TYR A 101 -3.49 -11.13 4.22
N GLU A 102 -3.66 -10.62 3.00
CA GLU A 102 -4.36 -11.30 1.91
C GLU A 102 -3.65 -12.61 1.54
N TYR A 103 -2.32 -12.58 1.40
CA TYR A 103 -1.54 -13.79 1.18
C TYR A 103 -1.79 -14.86 2.25
N TYR A 104 -1.79 -14.49 3.54
CA TYR A 104 -2.05 -15.43 4.63
C TYR A 104 -3.46 -16.06 4.56
N TRP A 105 -4.48 -15.26 4.23
CA TRP A 105 -5.87 -15.74 4.24
C TRP A 105 -6.16 -16.69 3.08
N PHE A 106 -5.54 -16.46 1.92
CA PHE A 106 -5.84 -17.16 0.68
C PHE A 106 -4.86 -18.31 0.38
N GLU A 107 -3.66 -18.34 0.97
CA GLU A 107 -2.70 -19.44 0.79
C GLU A 107 -3.13 -20.71 1.56
N HIS A 108 -3.21 -21.83 0.84
CA HIS A 108 -3.41 -23.18 1.40
C HIS A 108 -2.30 -24.11 0.92
N PRO A 109 -1.51 -24.75 1.81
CA PRO A 109 -1.58 -24.72 3.28
C PRO A 109 -1.09 -23.41 3.89
N ARG A 110 -1.67 -23.04 5.05
CA ARG A 110 -1.37 -21.77 5.72
C ARG A 110 0.10 -21.69 6.13
N PRO A 111 0.86 -20.71 5.64
CA PRO A 111 2.26 -20.59 6.00
C PRO A 111 2.41 -20.10 7.45
N THR A 112 3.04 -20.93 8.28
CA THR A 112 3.29 -20.65 9.70
C THR A 112 4.33 -19.54 9.81
N GLY A 113 3.95 -18.41 10.42
CA GLY A 113 4.88 -17.29 10.71
C GLY A 113 4.64 -16.00 9.92
N ILE A 114 3.81 -16.01 8.86
CA ILE A 114 3.52 -14.79 8.09
C ILE A 114 2.46 -13.92 8.76
N LEU A 115 1.52 -14.52 9.48
CA LEU A 115 0.51 -13.84 10.28
C LEU A 115 1.10 -12.86 11.33
N PRO A 116 2.04 -13.28 12.21
CA PRO A 116 2.63 -12.36 13.17
C PRO A 116 3.42 -11.24 12.50
N ILE A 117 4.05 -11.50 11.35
CA ILE A 117 4.74 -10.47 10.56
C ILE A 117 3.73 -9.46 10.00
N ALA A 118 2.63 -9.93 9.40
CA ALA A 118 1.56 -9.07 8.88
C ALA A 118 0.95 -8.20 9.99
N ILE A 119 0.72 -8.76 11.17
CA ILE A 119 0.20 -8.04 12.35
C ILE A 119 1.20 -7.00 12.84
N VAL A 120 2.48 -7.35 13.00
CA VAL A 120 3.51 -6.42 13.47
C VAL A 120 3.71 -5.28 12.47
N VAL A 121 3.76 -5.58 11.17
CA VAL A 121 3.89 -4.57 10.10
C VAL A 121 2.64 -3.71 10.02
N GLY A 122 1.44 -4.29 10.16
CA GLY A 122 0.18 -3.56 10.21
C GLY A 122 0.06 -2.63 11.42
N LEU A 123 0.40 -3.11 12.62
CA LEU A 123 0.44 -2.30 13.83
C LEU A 123 1.46 -1.18 13.73
N LEU A 124 2.67 -1.48 13.25
CA LEU A 124 3.70 -0.47 13.00
C LEU A 124 3.21 0.59 12.02
N SER A 125 2.51 0.17 10.96
CA SER A 125 1.93 1.08 9.98
C SER A 125 0.86 2.00 10.56
N ILE A 126 -0.06 1.46 11.37
CA ILE A 126 -1.09 2.26 12.06
C ILE A 126 -0.42 3.26 13.00
N VAL A 127 0.58 2.82 13.76
CA VAL A 127 1.36 3.67 14.66
C VAL A 127 2.06 4.78 13.87
N LEU A 128 2.67 4.48 12.72
CA LEU A 128 3.32 5.46 11.87
C LEU A 128 2.32 6.40 11.17
N PHE A 129 1.16 5.91 10.73
CA PHE A 129 0.06 6.71 10.19
C PHE A 129 -0.40 7.75 11.18
N PHE A 130 -0.51 7.32 12.44
CA PHE A 130 -0.75 8.20 13.54
C PHE A 130 0.40 9.18 13.72
N PHE A 131 1.65 8.74 13.91
CA PHE A 131 2.80 9.65 14.07
C PHE A 131 2.93 10.68 12.94
N SER A 132 2.57 10.32 11.71
CA SER A 132 2.55 11.20 10.54
C SER A 132 1.51 12.32 10.66
N LEU A 133 0.27 11.99 11.05
CA LEU A 133 -0.74 12.97 11.42
C LEU A 133 -0.28 13.85 12.59
N LEU A 134 0.49 13.25 13.50
CA LEU A 134 0.93 13.85 14.75
C LEU A 134 2.20 14.66 14.65
N HIS A 135 3.05 14.51 13.65
CA HIS A 135 4.17 15.44 13.43
C HIS A 135 3.68 16.89 13.25
N THR A 136 2.41 17.05 12.83
CA THR A 136 1.70 18.34 12.78
C THR A 136 1.04 18.73 14.14
N GLY A 137 0.95 17.81 15.11
CA GLY A 137 0.34 17.97 16.45
C GLY A 137 1.14 17.32 17.60
N ALA A 138 2.48 17.34 17.52
CA ALA A 138 3.38 16.33 18.11
C ALA A 138 3.43 16.26 19.65
N ILE A 139 3.16 17.38 20.32
CA ILE A 139 3.31 17.48 21.78
C ILE A 139 2.21 16.72 22.54
N TYR A 140 0.96 16.78 22.06
CA TYR A 140 -0.17 16.12 22.72
C TYR A 140 -0.09 14.59 22.64
N PHE A 141 0.64 14.09 21.66
CA PHE A 141 0.71 12.66 21.38
C PHE A 141 1.82 11.90 22.06
N ILE A 142 2.97 12.56 22.24
CA ILE A 142 4.03 12.07 23.14
C ILE A 142 3.45 11.89 24.55
N ALA A 143 2.62 12.83 25.02
CA ALA A 143 1.92 12.72 26.31
C ALA A 143 0.96 11.52 26.36
N ALA A 144 0.12 11.31 25.34
CA ALA A 144 -0.82 10.18 25.30
C ALA A 144 -0.10 8.82 25.21
N LEU A 145 0.98 8.70 24.43
CA LEU A 145 1.78 7.48 24.31
C LEU A 145 2.46 7.13 25.64
N LEU A 146 2.97 8.13 26.36
CA LEU A 146 3.54 7.96 27.70
C LEU A 146 2.50 7.45 28.71
N ILE A 147 1.28 7.97 28.62
CA ILE A 147 0.15 7.55 29.47
C ILE A 147 -0.24 6.10 29.15
N ILE A 148 -0.39 5.73 27.88
CA ILE A 148 -0.80 4.38 27.48
C ILE A 148 0.29 3.35 27.81
N THR A 149 1.57 3.65 27.53
CA THR A 149 2.68 2.77 27.91
C THR A 149 2.83 2.67 29.43
N GLY A 150 2.63 3.77 30.17
CA GLY A 150 2.57 3.76 31.63
C GLY A 150 1.45 2.87 32.18
N ILE A 151 0.23 2.99 31.64
CA ILE A 151 -0.92 2.16 32.02
C ILE A 151 -0.66 0.69 31.69
N TRP A 152 -0.08 0.39 30.53
CA TRP A 152 0.22 -0.97 30.11
C TRP A 152 1.29 -1.64 30.98
N LEU A 153 2.32 -0.90 31.40
CA LEU A 153 3.34 -1.38 32.34
C LEU A 153 2.75 -1.68 33.73
N ILE A 154 1.80 -0.87 34.19
CA ILE A 154 1.11 -1.07 35.48
C ILE A 154 0.15 -2.27 35.38
N ALA A 155 -0.62 -2.37 34.30
CA ALA A 155 -1.57 -3.46 34.08
C ALA A 155 -0.88 -4.81 33.82
N GLY A 156 0.26 -4.82 33.12
CA GLY A 156 1.07 -6.02 32.87
C GLY A 156 1.82 -6.53 34.10
N LYS A 157 2.10 -5.66 35.08
CA LYS A 157 2.83 -6.02 36.31
C LYS A 157 1.89 -6.47 37.46
N GLY A 158 0.58 -6.49 37.25
CA GLY A 158 -0.42 -6.93 38.23
C GLY A 158 -0.70 -8.44 38.29
N LYS A 159 0.01 -9.28 37.52
CA LYS A 159 -0.22 -10.75 37.48
C LYS A 159 1.04 -11.59 37.65
N SER A 160 1.92 -11.25 38.59
CA SER A 160 2.98 -12.17 39.00
C SER A 160 3.27 -12.12 40.50
N LYS A 161 3.26 -13.31 41.10
CA LYS A 161 3.46 -13.68 42.52
C LYS A 161 2.26 -13.53 43.45
N ASN A 162 1.42 -14.57 43.48
CA ASN A 162 1.10 -15.15 44.79
C ASN A 162 1.85 -16.49 44.89
N GLY A 163 2.97 -16.45 45.60
CA GLY A 163 3.88 -17.58 45.80
C GLY A 163 3.26 -18.64 46.71
N LYS A 164 3.50 -19.89 46.35
CA LYS A 164 3.23 -21.09 47.13
C LYS A 164 3.86 -21.04 48.52
N TRP A 165 3.18 -21.77 49.42
CA TRP A 165 3.73 -22.52 50.56
C TRP A 165 4.20 -21.75 51.80
N SER A 166 3.42 -21.89 52.87
CA SER A 166 3.94 -21.98 54.23
C SER A 166 3.86 -23.45 54.65
N SER A 167 5.05 -24.06 54.77
CA SER A 167 5.33 -25.26 55.55
C SER A 167 4.98 -25.04 57.03
N GLY A 168 4.68 -26.14 57.73
CA GLY A 168 4.02 -26.11 59.04
C GLY A 168 4.88 -25.84 60.26
N TRP A 169 4.18 -25.94 61.39
CA TRP A 169 4.55 -26.51 62.69
C TRP A 169 3.28 -27.14 63.26
#